data_AF-A0A1Y3ERL4-F1
#
_entry.id   AF-A0A1Y3ERL4-F1
#
_cell.length_a   1.000
_cell.length_b   1.000
_cell.length_c   1.000
_cell.angle_alpha   90.00
_cell.angle_beta   90.00
_cell.angle_gamma   90.00
#
_symmetry.space_group_name_H-M   'P 1'
#
loop_
_entity.id
_entity.type
_entity.pdbx_description
1 polymer ?
#
loop_
_entity_poly.entity_id
_entity_poly.type
_entity_poly.pdbx_seq_one_letter_code
_entity_poly.pdbx_strand_id
1 'polypeptide(L)'
;RPRKVPSERGEQTAELHRGGQGFGIWLGEIETLLASDDFGKDLASVQNLLKKHQLIEADIAAHAERVRDMNTEASSLLENDQFDPVTIEERQKSINDRYKRVSELAEERKRKLNEALTLHQFFRDIDDEESWIKEKRLLVSSDDFGRDLTGVQNLKKKHKRLENEFISHQPNIDSVIEKGEQLINSGQMGGDEIRGRVDNLRENWLGLRDIAFGRVKKLNESEEFQVFIGKVEEEEAWITEKQQVLSVEDFGDTMAAVQSLIKKHGAFEVDLGVHRQRIGEIMQHGQALIDSGNHHAQTIESRLHQLQVRLASLVDLAARRLQNLLDNSAHLLFV
;
A
#
# COMPACT_ATOMS: atom_id res chain seq x y z
N ARG A 1 -54.63 60.14 -45.13
CA ARG A 1 -53.21 59.74 -45.34
C ARG A 1 -53.20 58.26 -45.73
N PRO A 2 -52.77 57.86 -46.93
CA PRO A 2 -52.62 56.45 -47.23
C PRO A 2 -51.39 55.91 -46.50
N ARG A 3 -51.52 54.74 -45.86
CA ARG A 3 -50.39 53.98 -45.31
C ARG A 3 -49.47 53.58 -46.47
N LYS A 4 -48.21 53.99 -46.43
CA LYS A 4 -47.17 53.46 -47.33
C LYS A 4 -47.07 51.96 -47.08
N VAL A 5 -47.43 51.16 -48.08
CA VAL A 5 -47.09 49.73 -48.12
C VAL A 5 -45.56 49.66 -48.28
N PRO A 6 -44.84 48.91 -47.44
CA PRO A 6 -43.41 48.68 -47.65
C PRO A 6 -43.21 48.07 -49.04
N SER A 7 -42.21 48.52 -49.79
CA SER A 7 -41.82 47.81 -51.02
C SER A 7 -41.27 46.44 -50.64
N GLU A 8 -41.54 45.38 -51.40
CA GLU A 8 -40.98 44.01 -51.19
C GLU A 8 -39.47 44.02 -50.91
N ARG A 9 -38.72 44.96 -51.51
CA ARG A 9 -37.30 45.24 -51.25
C ARG A 9 -36.96 45.62 -49.79
N GLY A 10 -37.81 46.40 -49.15
CA GLY A 10 -37.63 46.84 -47.76
C GLY A 10 -37.98 45.74 -46.76
N GLU A 11 -38.86 44.82 -47.14
CA GLU A 11 -39.20 43.65 -46.32
C GLU A 11 -38.11 42.58 -46.39
N GLN A 12 -37.62 42.23 -47.58
CA GLN A 12 -36.50 41.29 -47.75
C GLN A 12 -35.23 41.75 -47.00
N THR A 13 -34.87 43.02 -47.13
CA THR A 13 -33.71 43.58 -46.41
C THR A 13 -33.91 43.60 -44.89
N ALA A 14 -35.11 43.95 -44.41
CA ALA A 14 -35.41 43.96 -42.98
C ALA A 14 -35.44 42.55 -42.36
N GLU A 15 -35.86 41.54 -43.12
CA GLU A 15 -35.93 40.15 -42.67
C GLU A 15 -34.53 39.52 -42.56
N LEU A 16 -33.67 39.75 -43.55
CA LEU A 16 -32.23 39.42 -43.52
C LEU A 16 -31.49 40.08 -42.35
N HIS A 17 -31.73 41.38 -42.14
CA HIS A 17 -31.14 42.11 -41.01
C HIS A 17 -31.58 41.54 -39.65
N ARG A 18 -32.84 41.13 -39.52
CA ARG A 18 -33.36 40.50 -38.30
C ARG A 18 -32.76 39.11 -38.08
N GLY A 19 -32.71 38.30 -39.14
CA GLY A 19 -32.16 36.94 -39.09
C GLY A 19 -30.68 36.92 -38.70
N GLY A 20 -29.89 37.85 -39.24
CA GLY A 20 -28.48 38.03 -38.90
C GLY A 20 -28.24 38.61 -37.50
N GLN A 21 -29.09 39.53 -37.03
CA GLN A 21 -29.02 40.03 -35.65
C GLN A 21 -29.29 38.93 -34.62
N GLY A 22 -30.32 38.09 -34.84
CA GLY A 22 -30.62 36.97 -33.95
C GLY A 22 -29.47 35.97 -33.86
N PHE A 23 -28.86 35.63 -34.99
CA PHE A 23 -27.69 34.74 -35.02
C PHE A 23 -26.46 35.35 -34.33
N GLY A 24 -26.26 36.67 -34.51
CA GLY A 24 -25.17 37.40 -33.85
C GLY A 24 -25.27 37.42 -32.33
N ILE A 25 -26.50 37.49 -31.79
CA ILE A 25 -26.79 37.39 -30.35
C ILE A 25 -26.48 35.97 -29.86
N TRP A 26 -27.01 34.95 -30.53
CA TRP A 26 -26.75 33.55 -30.19
C TRP A 26 -25.25 33.23 -30.16
N LEU A 27 -24.48 33.66 -31.17
CA LEU A 27 -23.02 33.51 -31.17
C LEU A 27 -22.38 34.15 -29.93
N GLY A 28 -22.85 35.32 -29.49
CA GLY A 28 -22.33 36.01 -28.31
C GLY A 28 -22.63 35.27 -27.00
N GLU A 29 -23.82 34.66 -26.90
CA GLU A 29 -24.19 33.82 -25.76
C GLU A 29 -23.30 32.57 -25.69
N ILE A 30 -23.08 31.88 -26.81
CA ILE A 30 -22.22 30.71 -26.89
C ILE A 30 -20.76 31.08 -26.61
N GLU A 31 -20.24 32.17 -27.18
CA GLU A 31 -18.90 32.70 -26.89
C GLU A 31 -18.71 32.92 -25.38
N THR A 32 -19.74 33.47 -24.71
CA THR A 32 -19.72 33.69 -23.25
C THR A 32 -19.71 32.39 -22.46
N LEU A 33 -20.52 31.41 -22.86
CA LEU A 33 -20.56 30.09 -22.22
C LEU A 33 -19.24 29.31 -22.38
N LEU A 34 -18.61 29.42 -23.56
CA LEU A 34 -17.33 28.78 -23.86
C LEU A 34 -16.13 29.46 -23.19
N ALA A 35 -16.23 30.76 -22.86
CA ALA A 35 -15.19 31.53 -22.19
C ALA A 35 -15.02 31.20 -20.69
N SER A 36 -15.84 30.31 -20.12
CA SER A 36 -15.68 29.87 -18.73
C SER A 36 -14.34 29.15 -18.52
N ASP A 37 -13.62 29.45 -17.44
CA ASP A 37 -12.42 28.70 -17.02
C ASP A 37 -12.74 27.67 -15.92
N ASP A 38 -14.02 27.41 -15.65
CA ASP A 38 -14.45 26.33 -14.75
C ASP A 38 -14.37 24.97 -15.48
N PHE A 39 -13.44 24.14 -15.03
CA PHE A 39 -13.25 22.76 -15.48
C PHE A 39 -13.66 21.72 -14.44
N GLY A 40 -14.23 22.16 -13.31
CA GLY A 40 -14.63 21.34 -12.17
C GLY A 40 -13.52 21.14 -11.15
N LYS A 41 -13.92 20.71 -9.95
CA LYS A 41 -13.07 20.53 -8.77
C LYS A 41 -13.02 19.08 -8.26
N ASP A 42 -13.88 18.24 -8.83
CA ASP A 42 -14.06 16.84 -8.47
C ASP A 42 -14.70 16.09 -9.64
N LEU A 43 -14.66 14.76 -9.62
CA LEU A 43 -15.16 13.94 -10.72
C LEU A 43 -16.63 14.23 -11.07
N ALA A 44 -17.48 14.48 -10.07
CA ALA A 44 -18.90 14.73 -10.29
C ALA A 44 -19.14 16.07 -10.99
N SER A 45 -18.43 17.12 -10.58
CA SER A 45 -18.51 18.44 -11.20
C SER A 45 -18.01 18.42 -12.64
N VAL A 46 -16.89 17.74 -12.95
CA VAL A 46 -16.40 17.61 -14.34
C VAL A 46 -17.39 16.86 -15.21
N GLN A 47 -17.95 15.74 -14.72
CA GLN A 47 -18.96 14.98 -15.46
C GLN A 47 -20.20 15.83 -15.77
N ASN A 48 -20.61 16.69 -14.83
CA ASN A 48 -21.74 17.60 -15.04
C ASN A 48 -21.39 18.69 -16.07
N LEU A 49 -20.18 19.23 -16.04
CA LEU A 49 -19.71 20.22 -17.01
C LEU A 49 -19.61 19.62 -18.42
N LEU A 50 -19.12 18.38 -18.55
CA LEU A 50 -19.11 17.63 -19.81
C LEU A 50 -20.51 17.43 -20.37
N LYS A 51 -21.48 17.03 -19.54
CA LYS A 51 -22.89 16.90 -19.98
C LYS A 51 -23.47 18.23 -20.46
N LYS A 52 -23.19 19.33 -19.75
CA LYS A 52 -23.61 20.68 -20.19
C LYS A 52 -22.93 21.07 -21.50
N HIS A 53 -21.65 20.75 -21.65
CA HIS A 53 -20.89 21.03 -22.85
C HIS A 53 -21.40 20.26 -24.07
N GLN A 54 -21.81 19.00 -23.91
CA GLN A 54 -22.47 18.22 -24.97
C GLN A 54 -23.75 18.90 -25.50
N LEU A 55 -24.50 19.59 -24.63
CA LEU A 55 -25.67 20.36 -25.07
C LEU A 55 -25.25 21.59 -25.90
N ILE A 56 -24.14 22.24 -25.54
CA ILE A 56 -23.57 23.36 -26.32
C ILE A 56 -23.08 22.86 -27.69
N GLU A 57 -22.37 21.73 -27.74
CA GLU A 57 -21.92 21.13 -29.00
C GLU A 57 -23.10 20.77 -29.91
N ALA A 58 -24.17 20.19 -29.35
CA ALA A 58 -25.39 19.87 -30.09
C ALA A 58 -26.09 21.14 -30.62
N ASP A 59 -26.13 22.20 -29.82
CA ASP A 59 -26.71 23.48 -30.22
C ASP A 59 -25.90 24.15 -31.34
N ILE A 60 -24.56 24.14 -31.25
CA ILE A 60 -23.67 24.61 -32.32
C ILE A 60 -23.91 23.81 -33.60
N ALA A 61 -23.97 22.48 -33.51
CA ALA A 61 -24.19 21.61 -34.66
C ALA A 61 -25.56 21.85 -35.32
N ALA A 62 -26.62 22.09 -34.53
CA ALA A 62 -27.95 22.41 -35.05
C ALA A 62 -27.98 23.74 -35.83
N HIS A 63 -27.12 24.69 -35.46
CA HIS A 63 -27.00 25.98 -36.13
C HIS A 63 -26.11 25.96 -37.39
N ALA A 64 -25.46 24.84 -37.70
CA ALA A 64 -24.64 24.68 -38.91
C ALA A 64 -25.46 24.85 -40.21
N GLU A 65 -26.71 24.38 -40.22
CA GLU A 65 -27.63 24.55 -41.35
C GLU A 65 -27.97 26.02 -41.56
N ARG A 66 -28.27 26.75 -40.48
CA ARG A 66 -28.56 28.18 -40.54
C ARG A 66 -27.39 28.99 -41.12
N VAL A 67 -26.14 28.64 -40.78
CA VAL A 67 -24.95 29.26 -41.38
C VAL A 67 -24.87 28.99 -42.88
N ARG A 68 -25.21 27.78 -43.33
CA ARG A 68 -25.26 27.43 -44.76
C ARG A 68 -26.35 28.22 -45.49
N ASP A 69 -27.51 28.39 -44.89
CA ASP A 69 -28.62 29.16 -45.45
C ASP A 69 -28.24 30.64 -45.59
N MET A 70 -27.70 31.25 -44.53
CA MET A 70 -27.22 32.64 -44.56
C MET A 70 -26.12 32.86 -45.61
N ASN A 71 -25.24 31.87 -45.82
CA ASN A 71 -24.24 31.91 -46.88
C ASN A 71 -24.87 31.83 -48.29
N THR A 72 -25.92 31.02 -48.46
CA THR A 72 -26.64 30.89 -49.73
C THR A 72 -27.40 32.17 -50.06
N GLU A 73 -28.05 32.78 -49.05
CA GLU A 73 -28.70 34.08 -49.17
C GLU A 73 -27.70 35.19 -49.52
N ALA A 74 -26.54 35.23 -48.85
CA ALA A 74 -25.49 36.20 -49.15
C ALA A 74 -25.00 36.11 -50.61
N SER A 75 -24.76 34.90 -51.12
CA SER A 75 -24.39 34.67 -52.53
C SER A 75 -25.46 35.17 -53.50
N SER A 76 -26.73 34.89 -53.24
CA SER A 76 -27.83 35.36 -54.08
C SER A 76 -27.95 36.90 -54.10
N LEU A 77 -27.65 37.56 -52.98
CA LEU A 77 -27.63 39.02 -52.91
C LEU A 77 -26.44 39.64 -53.68
N LEU A 78 -25.29 38.96 -53.70
CA LEU A 78 -24.11 39.40 -54.47
C LEU A 78 -24.32 39.28 -55.98
N GLU A 79 -25.17 38.36 -56.44
CA GLU A 79 -25.59 38.29 -57.85
C GLU A 79 -26.54 39.43 -58.26
N ASN A 80 -27.03 40.21 -57.29
CA ASN A 80 -28.02 41.27 -57.49
C ASN A 80 -27.36 42.64 -57.35
N ASP A 81 -27.26 43.39 -58.45
CA ASP A 81 -26.56 44.69 -58.58
C ASP A 81 -27.20 45.86 -57.76
N GLN A 82 -28.15 45.54 -56.88
CA GLN A 82 -28.92 46.49 -56.07
C GLN A 82 -28.37 46.67 -54.65
N PHE A 83 -27.41 45.85 -54.23
CA PHE A 83 -26.83 45.88 -52.89
C PHE A 83 -25.35 46.24 -52.93
N ASP A 84 -24.84 46.78 -51.83
CA ASP A 84 -23.41 47.01 -51.68
C ASP A 84 -22.69 45.67 -51.41
N PRO A 85 -21.92 45.14 -52.39
CA PRO A 85 -21.29 43.84 -52.26
C PRO A 85 -20.27 43.81 -51.11
N VAL A 86 -19.60 44.93 -50.84
CA VAL A 86 -18.59 45.03 -49.77
C VAL A 86 -19.24 44.77 -48.41
N THR A 87 -20.36 45.43 -48.12
CA THR A 87 -21.09 45.26 -46.84
C THR A 87 -21.61 43.82 -46.67
N ILE A 88 -22.04 43.16 -47.75
CA ILE A 88 -22.55 41.77 -47.70
C ILE A 88 -21.39 40.80 -47.43
N GLU A 89 -20.28 40.93 -48.16
CA GLU A 89 -19.09 40.09 -47.99
C GLU A 89 -18.49 40.24 -46.59
N GLU A 90 -18.40 41.46 -46.05
CA GLU A 90 -17.89 41.72 -44.70
C GLU A 90 -18.75 41.03 -43.63
N ARG A 91 -20.08 41.09 -43.76
CA ARG A 91 -21.00 40.42 -42.81
C ARG A 91 -20.94 38.90 -42.92
N GLN A 92 -20.96 38.38 -44.14
CA GLN A 92 -20.84 36.95 -44.40
C GLN A 92 -19.54 36.40 -43.80
N LYS A 93 -18.43 37.08 -44.06
CA LYS A 93 -17.12 36.74 -43.51
C LYS A 93 -17.13 36.78 -41.98
N SER A 94 -17.65 37.86 -41.37
CA SER A 94 -17.74 38.00 -39.92
C SER A 94 -18.53 36.86 -39.25
N ILE A 95 -19.67 36.49 -39.82
CA ILE A 95 -20.51 35.38 -39.32
C ILE A 95 -19.76 34.04 -39.40
N ASN A 96 -19.13 33.75 -40.55
CA ASN A 96 -18.37 32.52 -40.74
C ASN A 96 -17.14 32.45 -39.82
N ASP A 97 -16.40 33.55 -39.67
CA ASP A 97 -15.22 33.63 -38.80
C ASP A 97 -15.62 33.43 -37.33
N ARG A 98 -16.72 34.05 -36.87
CA ARG A 98 -17.24 33.86 -35.51
C ARG A 98 -17.75 32.46 -35.27
N TYR A 99 -18.51 31.88 -36.21
CA TYR A 99 -18.99 30.52 -36.08
C TYR A 99 -17.83 29.51 -36.01
N LYS A 100 -16.83 29.67 -36.89
CA LYS A 100 -15.59 28.88 -36.85
C LYS A 100 -14.88 29.01 -35.51
N ARG A 101 -14.73 30.24 -35.00
CA ARG A 101 -14.13 30.49 -33.68
C ARG A 101 -14.90 29.81 -32.56
N VAL A 102 -16.22 29.86 -32.57
CA VAL A 102 -17.08 29.17 -31.59
C VAL A 102 -16.86 27.65 -31.65
N SER A 103 -16.77 27.06 -32.84
CA SER A 103 -16.46 25.64 -32.99
C SER A 103 -15.07 25.29 -32.45
N GLU A 104 -14.05 26.10 -32.73
CA GLU A 104 -12.68 25.91 -32.21
C GLU A 104 -12.64 26.04 -30.67
N LEU A 105 -13.33 27.03 -30.11
CA LEU A 105 -13.45 27.21 -28.66
C LEU A 105 -14.19 26.04 -27.99
N ALA A 106 -15.20 25.47 -28.65
CA ALA A 106 -15.92 24.32 -28.14
C ALA A 106 -15.00 23.09 -28.07
N GLU A 107 -14.29 22.77 -29.14
CA GLU A 107 -13.33 21.65 -29.16
C GLU A 107 -12.22 21.82 -28.11
N GLU A 108 -11.68 23.02 -27.96
CA GLU A 108 -10.66 23.31 -26.95
C GLU A 108 -11.21 23.16 -25.52
N ARG A 109 -12.43 23.65 -25.26
CA ARG A 109 -13.08 23.47 -23.96
C ARG A 109 -13.34 21.99 -23.67
N LYS A 110 -13.80 21.22 -24.65
CA LYS A 110 -14.00 19.77 -24.54
C LYS A 110 -12.70 19.05 -24.20
N ARG A 111 -11.60 19.40 -24.88
CA ARG A 111 -10.27 18.85 -24.60
C ARG A 111 -9.88 19.08 -23.14
N LYS A 112 -9.96 20.32 -22.65
CA LYS A 112 -9.65 20.65 -21.25
C LYS A 112 -10.56 19.95 -20.24
N LEU A 113 -11.86 19.80 -20.54
CA LEU A 113 -12.79 19.06 -19.69
C LEU A 113 -12.45 17.56 -19.62
N ASN A 114 -12.01 16.96 -20.73
CA ASN A 114 -11.54 15.57 -20.74
C ASN A 114 -10.22 15.40 -19.99
N GLU A 115 -9.31 16.38 -20.05
CA GLU A 115 -8.08 16.39 -19.23
C GLU A 115 -8.42 16.47 -17.74
N ALA A 116 -9.31 17.38 -17.33
CA ALA A 116 -9.79 17.47 -15.95
C ALA A 116 -10.47 16.17 -15.49
N LEU A 117 -11.25 15.52 -16.38
CA LEU A 117 -11.90 14.24 -16.08
C LEU A 117 -10.84 13.17 -15.80
N THR A 118 -9.82 13.09 -16.64
CA THR A 118 -8.74 12.10 -16.53
C THR A 118 -7.91 12.34 -15.28
N LEU A 119 -7.62 13.61 -14.95
CA LEU A 119 -6.95 14.02 -13.72
C LEU A 119 -7.69 13.56 -12.46
N HIS A 120 -9.00 13.86 -12.37
CA HIS A 120 -9.78 13.46 -11.20
C HIS A 120 -10.01 11.95 -11.10
N GLN A 121 -10.04 11.22 -12.23
CA GLN A 121 -10.03 9.76 -12.21
C GLN A 121 -8.72 9.24 -11.64
N PHE A 122 -7.59 9.77 -12.12
CA PHE A 122 -6.27 9.43 -11.58
C PHE A 122 -6.16 9.71 -10.08
N PHE A 123 -6.65 10.86 -9.60
CA PHE A 123 -6.64 11.16 -8.17
C PHE A 123 -7.49 10.21 -7.34
N ARG A 124 -8.61 9.71 -7.87
CA ARG A 124 -9.34 8.63 -7.19
C ARG A 124 -8.53 7.34 -7.15
N ASP A 125 -7.95 6.94 -8.28
CA ASP A 125 -7.16 5.72 -8.37
C ASP A 125 -6.00 5.74 -7.35
N ILE A 126 -5.27 6.86 -7.25
CA ILE A 126 -4.17 6.98 -6.28
C ILE A 126 -4.66 7.04 -4.83
N ASP A 127 -5.81 7.66 -4.55
CA ASP A 127 -6.40 7.69 -3.21
C ASP A 127 -6.80 6.28 -2.73
N ASP A 128 -7.31 5.45 -3.64
CA ASP A 128 -7.66 4.05 -3.36
C ASP A 128 -6.40 3.24 -3.01
N GLU A 129 -5.32 3.41 -3.78
CA GLU A 129 -4.03 2.74 -3.51
C GLU A 129 -3.37 3.21 -2.20
N GLU A 130 -3.39 4.52 -1.92
CA GLU A 130 -2.89 5.05 -0.66
C GLU A 130 -3.68 4.55 0.55
N SER A 131 -5.01 4.44 0.41
CA SER A 131 -5.88 3.92 1.46
C SER A 131 -5.58 2.45 1.74
N TRP A 132 -5.39 1.65 0.68
CA TRP A 132 -4.99 0.26 0.81
C TRP A 132 -3.62 0.14 1.50
N ILE A 133 -2.63 0.96 1.13
CA ILE A 133 -1.30 0.94 1.81
C ILE A 133 -1.43 1.29 3.29
N LYS A 134 -2.24 2.31 3.64
CA LYS A 134 -2.48 2.71 5.03
C LYS A 134 -3.11 1.57 5.83
N GLU A 135 -4.10 0.87 5.27
CA GLU A 135 -4.71 -0.30 5.90
C GLU A 135 -3.68 -1.40 6.16
N LYS A 136 -2.91 -1.79 5.14
CA LYS A 136 -1.91 -2.87 5.28
C LYS A 136 -0.78 -2.48 6.23
N ARG A 137 -0.39 -1.21 6.29
CA ARG A 137 0.62 -0.72 7.23
C ARG A 137 0.23 -1.00 8.67
N LEU A 138 -1.05 -0.87 9.03
CA LEU A 138 -1.52 -1.19 10.38
C LEU A 138 -1.34 -2.68 10.72
N LEU A 139 -1.53 -3.58 9.75
CA LEU A 139 -1.35 -5.03 9.94
C LEU A 139 0.12 -5.41 10.09
N VAL A 140 1.01 -4.79 9.30
CA VAL A 140 2.45 -5.04 9.36
C VAL A 140 3.09 -4.44 10.61
N SER A 141 2.59 -3.31 11.11
CA SER A 141 3.19 -2.58 12.24
C SER A 141 2.95 -3.22 13.61
N SER A 142 2.33 -4.40 13.67
CA SER A 142 2.20 -5.14 14.92
C SER A 142 3.59 -5.51 15.48
N ASP A 143 3.78 -5.34 16.78
CA ASP A 143 4.94 -5.84 17.54
C ASP A 143 4.65 -7.17 18.25
N ASP A 144 3.56 -7.86 17.88
CA ASP A 144 3.32 -9.23 18.33
C ASP A 144 4.19 -10.19 17.52
N PHE A 145 5.13 -10.85 18.21
CA PHE A 145 6.02 -11.86 17.66
C PHE A 145 5.78 -13.27 18.22
N GLY A 146 4.70 -13.46 18.99
CA GLY A 146 4.32 -14.76 19.55
C GLY A 146 5.01 -15.09 20.88
N ARG A 147 4.30 -15.83 21.75
CA ARG A 147 4.76 -16.18 23.11
C ARG A 147 5.27 -17.62 23.24
N ASP A 148 4.93 -18.46 22.28
CA ASP A 148 5.33 -19.86 22.18
C ASP A 148 5.58 -20.23 20.71
N LEU A 149 6.25 -21.36 20.46
CA LEU A 149 6.62 -21.80 19.11
C LEU A 149 5.42 -21.88 18.14
N THR A 150 4.29 -22.41 18.62
CA THR A 150 3.07 -22.54 17.81
C THR A 150 2.51 -21.16 17.43
N GLY A 151 2.53 -20.22 18.36
CA GLY A 151 2.12 -18.83 18.18
C GLY A 151 2.97 -18.13 17.12
N VAL A 152 4.30 -18.24 17.20
CA VAL A 152 5.20 -17.64 16.19
C VAL A 152 4.94 -18.23 14.81
N GLN A 153 4.83 -19.56 14.70
CA GLN A 153 4.57 -20.24 13.43
C GLN A 153 3.24 -19.80 12.80
N ASN A 154 2.20 -19.64 13.61
CA ASN A 154 0.92 -19.10 13.15
C ASN A 154 1.04 -17.66 12.64
N LEU A 155 1.79 -16.81 13.35
CA LEU A 155 2.06 -15.43 12.92
C LEU A 155 2.87 -15.38 11.62
N LYS A 156 3.90 -16.23 11.47
CA LYS A 156 4.66 -16.38 10.21
C LYS A 156 3.76 -16.77 9.06
N LYS A 157 2.85 -17.75 9.26
CA LYS A 157 1.90 -18.18 8.24
C LYS A 157 0.93 -17.06 7.84
N LYS A 158 0.45 -16.26 8.79
CA LYS A 158 -0.37 -15.06 8.50
C LYS A 158 0.44 -14.03 7.72
N HIS A 159 1.67 -13.74 8.15
CA HIS A 159 2.55 -12.79 7.45
C HIS A 159 2.86 -13.25 6.03
N LYS A 160 3.05 -14.55 5.80
CA LYS A 160 3.27 -15.08 4.45
C LYS A 160 2.10 -14.84 3.50
N ARG A 161 0.86 -14.86 4.02
CA ARG A 161 -0.33 -14.50 3.23
C ARG A 161 -0.32 -13.02 2.87
N LEU A 162 0.06 -12.16 3.81
CA LEU A 162 0.21 -10.73 3.58
C LEU A 162 1.29 -10.42 2.53
N GLU A 163 2.43 -11.11 2.56
CA GLU A 163 3.45 -10.99 1.51
C GLU A 163 2.90 -11.36 0.12
N ASN A 164 2.07 -12.42 0.04
CA ASN A 164 1.45 -12.80 -1.21
C ASN A 164 0.43 -11.75 -1.69
N GLU A 165 -0.32 -11.13 -0.77
CA GLU A 165 -1.17 -9.98 -1.09
C GLU A 165 -0.34 -8.85 -1.71
N PHE A 166 0.85 -8.54 -1.16
CA PHE A 166 1.72 -7.50 -1.72
C PHE A 166 2.20 -7.83 -3.12
N ILE A 167 2.59 -9.08 -3.37
CA ILE A 167 2.99 -9.53 -4.71
C ILE A 167 1.83 -9.37 -5.70
N SER A 168 0.61 -9.75 -5.30
CA SER A 168 -0.57 -9.63 -6.16
C SER A 168 -1.00 -8.18 -6.39
N HIS A 169 -0.66 -7.26 -5.47
CA HIS A 169 -1.08 -5.86 -5.51
C HIS A 169 -0.06 -4.95 -6.20
N GLN A 170 1.21 -5.36 -6.27
CA GLN A 170 2.29 -4.63 -6.95
C GLN A 170 1.90 -4.12 -8.36
N PRO A 171 1.24 -4.91 -9.24
CA PRO A 171 0.86 -4.42 -10.57
C PRO A 171 -0.12 -3.24 -10.54
N ASN A 172 -0.97 -3.12 -9.52
CA ASN A 172 -1.91 -2.00 -9.38
C ASN A 172 -1.16 -0.71 -9.04
N ILE A 173 -0.21 -0.80 -8.10
CA ILE A 173 0.69 0.31 -7.75
C ILE A 173 1.48 0.77 -8.97
N ASP A 174 2.06 -0.17 -9.71
CA ASP A 174 2.83 0.14 -10.92
C ASP A 174 1.97 0.79 -12.00
N SER A 175 0.74 0.30 -12.20
CA SER A 175 -0.23 0.86 -13.16
C SER A 175 -0.61 2.30 -12.83
N VAL A 176 -0.90 2.60 -11.55
CA VAL A 176 -1.22 3.97 -11.11
C VAL A 176 -0.02 4.90 -11.28
N ILE A 177 1.18 4.44 -10.93
CA ILE A 177 2.42 5.20 -11.12
C ILE A 177 2.65 5.49 -12.61
N GLU A 178 2.55 4.48 -13.47
CA GLU A 178 2.75 4.60 -14.92
C GLU A 178 1.73 5.59 -15.52
N LYS A 179 0.45 5.50 -15.11
CA LYS A 179 -0.58 6.45 -15.51
C LYS A 179 -0.21 7.88 -15.09
N GLY A 180 0.26 8.07 -13.86
CA GLY A 180 0.73 9.37 -13.37
C GLY A 180 1.88 9.94 -14.21
N GLU A 181 2.87 9.11 -14.56
CA GLU A 181 3.99 9.51 -15.41
C GLU A 181 3.55 9.89 -16.83
N GLN A 182 2.61 9.15 -17.41
CA GLN A 182 2.03 9.47 -18.71
C GLN A 182 1.29 10.82 -18.69
N LEU A 183 0.56 11.12 -17.61
CA LEU A 183 -0.13 12.41 -17.44
C LEU A 183 0.86 13.57 -17.29
N ILE A 184 1.97 13.37 -16.58
CA ILE A 184 3.06 14.36 -16.48
C ILE A 184 3.69 14.61 -17.85
N ASN A 185 4.02 13.55 -18.59
CA ASN A 185 4.71 13.64 -19.87
C ASN A 185 3.84 14.23 -20.99
N SER A 186 2.52 14.03 -20.93
CA SER A 186 1.58 14.62 -21.88
C SER A 186 1.33 16.12 -21.64
N GLY A 187 1.86 16.70 -20.57
CA GLY A 187 1.68 18.12 -20.24
C GLY A 187 0.25 18.49 -19.88
N GLN A 188 -0.53 17.51 -19.40
CA GLN A 188 -1.90 17.73 -18.95
C GLN A 188 -1.93 18.57 -17.66
N MET A 189 -3.13 19.09 -17.34
CA MET A 189 -3.38 19.88 -16.14
C MET A 189 -2.87 19.17 -14.86
N GLY A 190 -2.25 19.93 -13.94
CA GLY A 190 -1.90 19.43 -12.60
C GLY A 190 -0.57 18.68 -12.47
N GLY A 191 0.36 18.79 -13.43
CA GLY A 191 1.61 18.01 -13.46
C GLY A 191 2.44 18.01 -12.16
N ASP A 192 2.58 19.14 -11.45
CA ASP A 192 3.33 19.18 -10.19
C ASP A 192 2.61 18.46 -9.04
N GLU A 193 1.27 18.57 -8.98
CA GLU A 193 0.47 17.84 -7.99
C GLU A 193 0.50 16.34 -8.27
N ILE A 194 0.34 15.93 -9.54
CA ILE A 194 0.47 14.52 -9.96
C ILE A 194 1.82 13.97 -9.53
N ARG A 195 2.92 14.69 -9.82
CA ARG A 195 4.26 14.28 -9.43
C ARG A 195 4.37 14.07 -7.92
N GLY A 196 3.90 15.04 -7.13
CA GLY A 196 3.92 14.92 -5.66
C GLY A 196 3.12 13.73 -5.13
N ARG A 197 1.96 13.42 -5.73
CA ARG A 197 1.15 12.25 -5.35
C ARG A 197 1.85 10.94 -5.75
N VAL A 198 2.41 10.85 -6.95
CA VAL A 198 3.16 9.66 -7.44
C VAL A 198 4.38 9.38 -6.56
N ASP A 199 5.16 10.41 -6.23
CA ASP A 199 6.33 10.27 -5.37
C ASP A 199 5.94 9.78 -3.97
N ASN A 200 4.87 10.33 -3.39
CA ASN A 200 4.33 9.90 -2.10
C ASN A 200 3.85 8.43 -2.13
N LEU A 201 3.15 8.02 -3.20
CA LEU A 201 2.73 6.63 -3.38
C LEU A 201 3.94 5.68 -3.44
N ARG A 202 4.98 6.04 -4.20
CA ARG A 202 6.24 5.28 -4.29
C ARG A 202 6.90 5.13 -2.91
N GLU A 203 7.07 6.24 -2.19
CA GLU A 203 7.67 6.25 -0.85
C GLU A 203 6.86 5.40 0.15
N ASN A 204 5.54 5.53 0.14
CA ASN A 204 4.67 4.78 1.04
C ASN A 204 4.69 3.28 0.76
N TRP A 205 4.73 2.91 -0.52
CA TRP A 205 4.82 1.51 -0.95
C TRP A 205 6.14 0.88 -0.54
N LEU A 206 7.26 1.57 -0.80
CA LEU A 206 8.59 1.11 -0.38
C LEU A 206 8.67 0.99 1.15
N GLY A 207 8.22 2.01 1.87
CA GLY A 207 8.20 1.99 3.33
C GLY A 207 7.34 0.85 3.91
N LEU A 208 6.19 0.53 3.30
CA LEU A 208 5.38 -0.63 3.70
C LEU A 208 6.17 -1.95 3.55
N ARG A 209 6.87 -2.11 2.44
CA ARG A 209 7.69 -3.31 2.17
C ARG A 209 8.87 -3.43 3.13
N ASP A 210 9.52 -2.32 3.47
CA ASP A 210 10.63 -2.30 4.42
C ASP A 210 10.19 -2.72 5.83
N ILE A 211 9.06 -2.20 6.31
CA ILE A 211 8.49 -2.60 7.61
C ILE A 211 8.13 -4.11 7.57
N ALA A 212 7.58 -4.60 6.45
CA ALA A 212 7.24 -6.01 6.31
C ALA A 212 8.47 -6.91 6.34
N PHE A 213 9.54 -6.51 5.65
CA PHE A 213 10.82 -7.20 5.71
C PHE A 213 11.40 -7.21 7.13
N GLY A 214 11.35 -6.08 7.84
CA GLY A 214 11.76 -6.01 9.24
C GLY A 214 10.95 -6.95 10.14
N ARG A 215 9.63 -7.03 9.92
CA ARG A 215 8.75 -7.92 10.68
C ARG A 215 9.03 -9.40 10.43
N VAL A 216 9.24 -9.83 9.18
CA VAL A 216 9.56 -11.24 8.90
C VAL A 216 10.90 -11.64 9.53
N LYS A 217 11.89 -10.74 9.53
CA LYS A 217 13.17 -10.97 10.23
C LYS A 217 12.95 -11.23 11.72
N LYS A 218 12.22 -10.36 12.42
CA LYS A 218 11.89 -10.53 13.85
C LYS A 218 11.05 -11.79 14.14
N LEU A 219 10.14 -12.17 13.24
CA LEU A 219 9.38 -13.42 13.38
C LEU A 219 10.28 -14.66 13.23
N ASN A 220 11.26 -14.64 12.34
CA ASN A 220 12.24 -15.72 12.22
C ASN A 220 13.13 -15.80 13.47
N GLU A 221 13.64 -14.66 13.94
CA GLU A 221 14.41 -14.59 15.19
C GLU A 221 13.61 -15.10 16.40
N SER A 222 12.31 -14.80 16.46
CA SER A 222 11.42 -15.31 17.52
C SER A 222 11.19 -16.82 17.42
N GLU A 223 11.12 -17.38 16.22
CA GLU A 223 10.96 -18.84 16.04
C GLU A 223 12.21 -19.57 16.54
N GLU A 224 13.39 -19.11 16.15
CA GLU A 224 14.66 -19.66 16.63
C GLU A 224 14.81 -19.55 18.15
N PHE A 225 14.42 -18.41 18.72
CA PHE A 225 14.36 -18.20 20.16
C PHE A 225 13.44 -19.20 20.86
N GLN A 226 12.23 -19.44 20.34
CA GLN A 226 11.29 -20.38 20.93
C GLN A 226 11.77 -21.83 20.85
N VAL A 227 12.45 -22.22 19.76
CA VAL A 227 13.12 -23.52 19.65
C VAL A 227 14.23 -23.66 20.69
N PHE A 228 15.03 -22.60 20.89
CA PHE A 228 16.06 -22.57 21.93
C PHE A 228 15.47 -22.70 23.33
N ILE A 229 14.42 -21.94 23.66
CA ILE A 229 13.76 -21.99 24.97
C ILE A 229 13.22 -23.39 25.26
N GLY A 230 12.58 -24.05 24.29
CA GLY A 230 12.10 -25.42 24.49
C GLY A 230 13.22 -26.40 24.89
N LYS A 231 14.40 -26.28 24.27
CA LYS A 231 15.57 -27.10 24.64
C LYS A 231 16.09 -26.79 26.05
N VAL A 232 16.13 -25.51 26.43
CA VAL A 232 16.52 -25.10 27.79
C VAL A 232 15.56 -25.67 28.82
N GLU A 233 14.25 -25.57 28.58
CA GLU A 233 13.22 -26.05 29.50
C GLU A 233 13.25 -27.58 29.65
N GLU A 234 13.53 -28.32 28.58
CA GLU A 234 13.72 -29.78 28.63
C GLU A 234 14.88 -30.17 29.58
N GLU A 235 16.04 -29.53 29.40
CA GLU A 235 17.21 -29.80 30.26
C GLU A 235 17.00 -29.30 31.69
N GLU A 236 16.33 -28.16 31.90
CA GLU A 236 15.97 -27.67 33.23
C GLU A 236 15.02 -28.61 33.98
N ALA A 237 14.04 -29.19 33.27
CA ALA A 237 13.12 -30.18 33.84
C ALA A 237 13.87 -31.45 34.25
N TRP A 238 14.76 -31.95 33.40
CA TRP A 238 15.61 -33.09 33.72
C TRP A 238 16.51 -32.82 34.92
N ILE A 239 17.19 -31.66 34.97
CA ILE A 239 18.02 -31.28 36.12
C ILE A 239 17.20 -31.27 37.40
N THR A 240 16.00 -30.67 37.35
CA THR A 240 15.11 -30.57 38.52
C THR A 240 14.70 -31.96 39.03
N GLU A 241 14.33 -32.88 38.12
CA GLU A 241 14.01 -34.27 38.45
C GLU A 241 15.21 -34.95 39.14
N LYS A 242 16.42 -34.83 38.57
CA LYS A 242 17.61 -35.48 39.12
C LYS A 242 18.07 -34.87 40.44
N GLN A 243 17.92 -33.56 40.63
CA GLN A 243 18.19 -32.91 41.91
C GLN A 243 17.30 -33.49 43.02
N GLN A 244 16.01 -33.72 42.75
CA GLN A 244 15.10 -34.34 43.71
C GLN A 244 15.53 -35.76 44.07
N VAL A 245 15.90 -36.58 43.07
CA VAL A 245 16.37 -37.95 43.28
C VAL A 245 17.65 -37.99 44.11
N LEU A 246 18.62 -37.13 43.83
CA LEU A 246 19.91 -37.11 44.53
C LEU A 246 19.82 -36.57 45.95
N SER A 247 18.81 -35.74 46.26
CA SER A 247 18.58 -35.15 47.59
C SER A 247 18.08 -36.16 48.63
N VAL A 248 17.69 -37.37 48.23
CA VAL A 248 17.21 -38.42 49.16
C VAL A 248 18.40 -39.01 49.93
N GLU A 249 18.47 -38.79 51.24
CA GLU A 249 19.54 -39.31 52.13
C GLU A 249 19.41 -40.81 52.45
N ASP A 250 19.26 -41.65 51.43
CA ASP A 250 19.39 -43.11 51.55
C ASP A 250 20.74 -43.56 50.97
N PHE A 251 21.58 -44.11 51.85
CA PHE A 251 22.92 -44.61 51.52
C PHE A 251 23.06 -46.12 51.66
N GLY A 252 21.98 -46.84 52.02
CA GLY A 252 21.97 -48.28 52.26
C GLY A 252 22.47 -48.70 53.64
N ASP A 253 21.91 -49.77 54.19
CA ASP A 253 22.19 -50.32 55.52
C ASP A 253 23.03 -51.62 55.49
N THR A 254 23.24 -52.19 54.30
CA THR A 254 24.00 -53.41 54.07
C THR A 254 24.99 -53.23 52.93
N MET A 255 26.09 -53.97 52.94
CA MET A 255 27.11 -53.91 51.88
C MET A 255 26.51 -54.08 50.47
N ALA A 256 25.57 -55.03 50.32
CA ALA A 256 24.88 -55.25 49.06
C ALA A 256 24.01 -54.06 48.63
N ALA A 257 23.31 -53.41 49.56
CA ALA A 257 22.50 -52.22 49.29
C ALA A 257 23.37 -51.04 48.86
N VAL A 258 24.46 -50.74 49.57
CA VAL A 258 25.36 -49.62 49.22
C VAL A 258 26.01 -49.84 47.87
N GLN A 259 26.51 -51.04 47.58
CA GLN A 259 27.12 -51.36 46.28
C GLN A 259 26.10 -51.25 45.13
N SER A 260 24.84 -51.62 45.36
CA SER A 260 23.75 -51.42 44.41
C SER A 260 23.48 -49.93 44.16
N LEU A 261 23.48 -49.10 45.20
CA LEU A 261 23.32 -47.64 45.09
C LEU A 261 24.50 -46.98 44.36
N ILE A 262 25.74 -47.40 44.63
CA ILE A 262 26.94 -46.95 43.91
C ILE A 262 26.81 -47.28 42.41
N LYS A 263 26.39 -48.51 42.08
CA LYS A 263 26.17 -48.91 40.69
C LYS A 263 25.10 -48.05 40.00
N LYS A 264 23.98 -47.78 40.67
CA LYS A 264 22.93 -46.87 40.17
C LYS A 264 23.45 -45.45 39.97
N HIS A 265 24.28 -44.97 40.89
CA HIS A 265 24.90 -43.65 40.77
C HIS A 265 25.89 -43.58 39.59
N GLY A 266 26.67 -44.63 39.35
CA GLY A 266 27.52 -44.73 38.16
C GLY A 266 26.73 -44.67 36.85
N ALA A 267 25.53 -45.27 36.79
CA ALA A 267 24.64 -45.13 35.63
C ALA A 267 24.14 -43.69 35.47
N PHE A 268 23.78 -43.03 36.58
CA PHE A 268 23.42 -41.61 36.57
C PHE A 268 24.57 -40.71 36.07
N GLU A 269 25.82 -40.97 36.45
CA GLU A 269 26.98 -40.20 35.97
C GLU A 269 27.18 -40.30 34.45
N VAL A 270 26.90 -41.47 33.87
CA VAL A 270 26.92 -41.64 32.41
C VAL A 270 25.83 -40.78 31.77
N ASP A 271 24.60 -40.81 32.29
CA ASP A 271 23.49 -39.98 31.79
C ASP A 271 23.83 -38.47 31.94
N LEU A 272 24.38 -38.06 33.08
CA LEU A 272 24.83 -36.70 33.33
C LEU A 272 25.88 -36.24 32.31
N GLY A 273 26.77 -37.12 31.88
CA GLY A 273 27.72 -36.85 30.79
C GLY A 273 27.02 -36.49 29.47
N VAL A 274 25.97 -37.23 29.10
CA VAL A 274 25.18 -36.98 27.88
C VAL A 274 24.45 -35.64 27.98
N HIS A 275 23.80 -35.36 29.10
CA HIS A 275 23.08 -34.10 29.31
C HIS A 275 24.03 -32.89 29.38
N ARG A 276 25.23 -33.05 29.95
CA ARG A 276 26.27 -32.01 29.92
C ARG A 276 26.67 -31.64 28.49
N GLN A 277 26.81 -32.62 27.61
CA GLN A 277 27.10 -32.37 26.19
C GLN A 277 25.96 -31.57 25.53
N ARG A 278 24.71 -32.01 25.72
CA ARG A 278 23.52 -31.31 25.19
C ARG A 278 23.43 -29.87 25.68
N ILE A 279 23.66 -29.64 26.97
CA ILE A 279 23.72 -28.29 27.52
C ILE A 279 24.85 -27.49 26.87
N GLY A 280 26.02 -28.08 26.63
CA GLY A 280 27.09 -27.44 25.86
C GLY A 280 26.66 -27.00 24.45
N GLU A 281 25.91 -27.84 23.73
CA GLU A 281 25.32 -27.50 22.42
C GLU A 281 24.28 -26.37 22.53
N ILE A 282 23.45 -26.37 23.57
CA ILE A 282 22.49 -25.29 23.86
C ILE A 282 23.22 -23.98 24.14
N MET A 283 24.32 -24.00 24.89
CA MET A 283 25.14 -22.80 25.16
C MET A 283 25.72 -22.21 23.88
N GLN A 284 26.27 -23.06 23.00
CA GLN A 284 26.79 -22.63 21.70
C GLN A 284 25.68 -22.05 20.81
N HIS A 285 24.52 -22.72 20.75
CA HIS A 285 23.38 -22.23 19.98
C HIS A 285 22.87 -20.88 20.51
N GLY A 286 22.70 -20.74 21.83
CA GLY A 286 22.27 -19.48 22.44
C GLY A 286 23.27 -18.35 22.20
N GLN A 287 24.58 -18.61 22.29
CA GLN A 287 25.60 -17.62 21.96
C GLN A 287 25.53 -17.19 20.49
N ALA A 288 25.34 -18.13 19.56
CA ALA A 288 25.18 -17.82 18.14
C ALA A 288 23.94 -16.94 17.87
N LEU A 289 22.84 -17.13 18.62
CA LEU A 289 21.66 -16.26 18.53
C LEU A 289 21.93 -14.85 19.07
N ILE A 290 22.76 -14.71 20.12
CA ILE A 290 23.17 -13.40 20.63
C ILE A 290 24.06 -12.69 19.60
N ASP A 291 25.06 -13.39 19.07
CA ASP A 291 26.03 -12.86 18.12
C ASP A 291 25.37 -12.46 16.79
N SER A 292 24.28 -13.13 16.39
CA SER A 292 23.49 -12.77 15.21
C SER A 292 22.57 -11.55 15.43
N GLY A 293 22.51 -11.03 16.66
CA GLY A 293 21.71 -9.86 17.01
C GLY A 293 20.22 -10.16 17.17
N ASN A 294 19.86 -11.37 17.61
CA ASN A 294 18.48 -11.73 17.90
C ASN A 294 17.87 -10.75 18.91
N HIS A 295 16.68 -10.22 18.62
CA HIS A 295 16.01 -9.26 19.51
C HIS A 295 15.65 -9.77 20.91
N HIS A 296 15.79 -11.08 21.18
CA HIS A 296 15.67 -11.68 22.52
C HIS A 296 17.00 -11.88 23.24
N ALA A 297 18.12 -11.31 22.75
CA ALA A 297 19.48 -11.57 23.25
C ALA A 297 19.62 -11.49 24.78
N GLN A 298 19.04 -10.48 25.42
CA GLN A 298 19.09 -10.33 26.88
C GLN A 298 18.42 -11.49 27.63
N THR A 299 17.28 -11.97 27.13
CA THR A 299 16.58 -13.12 27.71
C THR A 299 17.39 -14.39 27.47
N ILE A 300 17.95 -14.57 26.28
CA ILE A 300 18.81 -15.72 25.95
C ILE A 300 19.99 -15.79 26.93
N GLU A 301 20.72 -14.69 27.10
CA GLU A 301 21.85 -14.58 28.02
C GLU A 301 21.46 -14.97 29.46
N SER A 302 20.34 -14.43 29.95
CA SER A 302 19.83 -14.77 31.29
C SER A 302 19.50 -16.27 31.43
N ARG A 303 18.91 -16.89 30.40
CA ARG A 303 18.53 -18.31 30.44
C ARG A 303 19.75 -19.22 30.36
N LEU A 304 20.75 -18.87 29.55
CA LEU A 304 22.04 -19.57 29.49
C LEU A 304 22.72 -19.57 30.86
N HIS A 305 22.79 -18.41 31.52
CA HIS A 305 23.38 -18.29 32.85
C HIS A 305 22.64 -19.17 33.88
N GLN A 306 21.30 -19.12 33.90
CA GLN A 306 20.48 -19.94 34.80
C GLN A 306 20.71 -21.44 34.60
N LEU A 307 20.73 -21.90 33.34
CA LEU A 307 20.98 -23.30 33.00
C LEU A 307 22.36 -23.75 33.47
N GLN A 308 23.38 -22.91 33.28
CA GLN A 308 24.74 -23.20 33.74
C GLN A 308 24.85 -23.31 35.26
N VAL A 309 24.20 -22.40 36.01
CA VAL A 309 24.17 -22.45 37.48
C VAL A 309 23.46 -23.70 37.97
N ARG A 310 22.33 -24.07 37.35
CA ARG A 310 21.59 -25.30 37.70
C ARG A 310 22.41 -26.56 37.46
N LEU A 311 23.10 -26.64 36.31
CA LEU A 311 23.98 -27.76 36.02
C LEU A 311 25.12 -27.85 37.05
N ALA A 312 25.77 -26.74 37.39
CA ALA A 312 26.84 -26.72 38.38
C ALA A 312 26.35 -27.23 39.76
N SER A 313 25.15 -26.82 40.17
CA SER A 313 24.54 -27.30 41.41
C SER A 313 24.24 -28.80 41.39
N LEU A 314 23.71 -29.34 40.28
CA LEU A 314 23.47 -30.78 40.14
C LEU A 314 24.77 -31.59 40.22
N VAL A 315 25.84 -31.09 39.59
CA VAL A 315 27.16 -31.74 39.60
C VAL A 315 27.76 -31.79 41.00
N ASP A 316 27.66 -30.69 41.76
CA ASP A 316 28.12 -30.67 43.16
C ASP A 316 27.30 -31.63 44.04
N LEU A 317 25.98 -31.67 43.86
CA LEU A 317 25.11 -32.61 44.58
C LEU A 317 25.45 -34.07 44.26
N ALA A 318 25.70 -34.38 42.99
CA ALA A 318 26.11 -35.71 42.56
C ALA A 318 27.43 -36.14 43.22
N ALA A 319 28.45 -35.26 43.19
CA ALA A 319 29.74 -35.52 43.79
C ALA A 319 29.65 -35.78 45.30
N ARG A 320 28.87 -34.95 46.03
CA ARG A 320 28.64 -35.15 47.47
C ARG A 320 27.94 -36.47 47.77
N ARG A 321 26.92 -36.83 46.98
CA ARG A 321 26.21 -38.10 47.14
C ARG A 321 27.15 -39.29 46.92
N LEU A 322 27.99 -39.25 45.88
CA LEU A 322 28.97 -40.31 45.63
C LEU A 322 29.93 -40.46 46.81
N GLN A 323 30.45 -39.35 47.33
CA GLN A 323 31.33 -39.37 48.50
C GLN A 323 30.66 -40.05 49.70
N ASN A 324 29.42 -39.67 50.02
CA ASN A 324 28.68 -40.28 51.12
C ASN A 324 28.42 -41.78 50.93
N LEU A 325 28.14 -42.22 49.70
CA LEU A 325 27.97 -43.64 49.38
C LEU A 325 29.29 -44.42 49.56
N LEU A 326 30.42 -43.85 49.13
CA LEU A 326 31.74 -44.45 49.30
C LEU A 326 32.13 -44.53 50.77
N ASP A 327 31.90 -43.46 51.54
CA ASP A 327 32.19 -43.41 52.97
C ASP A 327 31.33 -44.43 53.74
N ASN A 328 30.03 -44.55 53.42
CA ASN A 328 29.17 -45.56 54.01
C ASN A 328 29.60 -46.99 53.64
N SER A 329 30.00 -47.21 52.38
CA SER A 329 30.55 -48.49 51.95
C SER A 329 31.83 -48.84 52.71
N ALA A 330 32.70 -47.87 52.96
CA ALA A 330 33.91 -48.09 53.75
C ALA A 330 33.58 -48.42 55.20
N HIS A 331 32.65 -47.70 55.83
CA HIS A 331 32.20 -47.97 57.20
C HIS A 331 31.66 -49.40 57.36
N LEU A 332 30.79 -49.86 56.46
CA LEU A 332 30.23 -51.21 56.50
C LEU A 332 31.25 -52.33 56.17
N LEU A 333 32.47 -52.00 55.73
CA LEU A 333 33.56 -52.99 55.59
C LEU A 333 34.31 -53.21 56.90
N PHE A 334 34.26 -52.27 57.84
CA PHE A 334 35.02 -52.29 59.10
C PHE A 334 34.15 -52.51 60.35
N VAL A 335 32.82 -52.45 60.22
CA VAL A 335 31.82 -52.83 61.23
C VAL A 335 31.24 -54.19 60.88
#